data_AF-A0A848T0D1-F1
#
_entry.id   AF-A0A848T0D1-F1
#
_cell.length_a   1.000
_cell.length_b   1.000
_cell.length_c   1.000
_cell.angle_alpha   90.00
_cell.angle_beta   90.00
_cell.angle_gamma   90.00
#
_symmetry.space_group_name_H-M   'P 1'
#
loop_
_entity.id
_entity.type
_entity.pdbx_description
1 polymer ?
#
loop_
_entity_poly.entity_id
_entity_poly.type
_entity_poly.pdbx_seq_one_letter_code
_entity_poly.pdbx_strand_id
1 'polypeptide(L)'
;GGRFNTTMNIDGNQIQNTGVFLEIVDRKRLVFTDGYSEGWAPAADPFMTAIVDFEDDPDGGTIYTATARHRSPEARQTHEDMGFFDGWGTVATQLEEYAQSLR
;
A
#
# COMPACT_ATOMS: atom_id res chain seq x y z
N GLY A 1 12.46 -8.97 -0.09
CA GLY A 1 12.04 -9.52 1.20
C GLY A 1 12.54 -8.72 2.40
N GLY A 2 12.73 -7.40 2.28
CA GLY A 2 12.94 -6.55 3.47
C GLY A 2 11.63 -6.38 4.23
N ARG A 3 11.69 -6.28 5.55
CA ARG A 3 10.52 -6.13 6.43
C ARG A 3 9.70 -4.88 6.12
N PHE A 4 8.39 -5.01 6.09
CA PHE A 4 7.44 -3.88 6.03
C PHE A 4 6.28 -4.12 7.00
N ASN A 5 6.45 -3.68 8.25
CA ASN A 5 5.45 -3.89 9.30
C ASN A 5 4.85 -2.56 9.70
N THR A 6 3.52 -2.50 9.77
CA THR A 6 2.77 -1.32 10.21
C THR A 6 1.81 -1.71 11.33
N THR A 7 1.54 -0.75 12.22
CA THR A 7 0.47 -0.88 13.21
C THR A 7 -0.40 0.35 13.10
N MET A 8 -1.62 0.14 12.60
CA MET A 8 -2.63 1.19 12.50
C MET A 8 -3.45 1.19 13.79
N ASN A 9 -3.72 2.37 14.34
CA ASN A 9 -4.60 2.52 15.47
C ASN A 9 -5.85 3.28 15.01
N ILE A 10 -6.99 2.60 15.04
CA ILE A 10 -8.29 3.17 14.67
C ILE A 10 -9.15 3.18 15.92
N ASP A 11 -9.35 4.37 16.51
CA ASP A 11 -10.15 4.58 17.72
C ASP A 11 -9.80 3.64 18.90
N GLY A 12 -8.50 3.34 19.07
CA GLY A 12 -7.99 2.45 20.11
C GLY A 12 -7.86 0.99 19.68
N ASN A 13 -8.39 0.61 18.51
CA ASN A 13 -8.20 -0.72 17.92
C ASN A 13 -6.88 -0.77 17.14
N GLN A 14 -5.97 -1.65 17.56
CA GLN A 14 -4.70 -1.85 16.86
C GLN A 14 -4.82 -2.92 15.79
N ILE A 15 -4.56 -2.55 14.55
CA ILE A 15 -4.50 -3.43 13.39
C ILE A 15 -3.03 -3.56 12.98
N GLN A 16 -2.49 -4.76 13.12
CA GLN A 16 -1.11 -5.06 12.75
C GLN A 16 -1.08 -5.63 11.33
N ASN A 17 -0.22 -5.07 10.48
CA ASN A 17 0.13 -5.66 9.19
C ASN A 17 1.60 -6.04 9.23
N THR A 18 1.88 -7.32 8.98
CA THR A 18 3.24 -7.85 8.85
C THR A 18 3.43 -8.26 7.41
N GLY A 19 4.51 -7.79 6.80
CA GLY A 19 4.72 -8.00 5.37
C GLY A 19 6.16 -7.78 4.96
N VAL A 20 6.37 -7.86 3.64
CA VAL A 20 7.68 -7.66 3.02
C VAL A 20 7.57 -6.82 1.76
N PHE A 21 8.66 -6.13 1.43
CA PHE A 21 8.89 -5.60 0.09
C PHE A 21 9.25 -6.73 -0.88
N LEU A 22 8.53 -6.79 -2.00
CA LEU A 22 8.81 -7.66 -3.13
C LEU A 22 9.72 -6.99 -4.15
N GLU A 23 9.51 -5.70 -4.42
CA GLU A 23 10.26 -4.92 -5.41
C GLU A 23 10.41 -3.47 -4.94
N ILE A 24 11.61 -2.90 -5.13
CA ILE A 24 11.90 -1.50 -4.87
C ILE A 24 12.73 -1.01 -6.06
N VAL A 25 12.17 -0.08 -6.83
CA VAL A 25 12.89 0.63 -7.89
C VAL A 25 12.93 2.09 -7.49
N ASP A 26 14.15 2.61 -7.32
CA ASP A 26 14.38 3.98 -6.85
C ASP A 26 13.51 4.98 -7.63
N ARG A 27 12.69 5.74 -6.88
CA ARG A 27 11.79 6.80 -7.39
C ARG A 27 10.79 6.38 -8.48
N LYS A 28 10.55 5.08 -8.64
CA LYS A 28 9.67 4.58 -9.72
C LYS A 28 8.63 3.58 -9.25
N ARG A 29 9.00 2.66 -8.35
CA ARG A 29 8.11 1.57 -7.96
C ARG A 29 8.38 1.05 -6.57
N LEU A 30 7.29 0.79 -5.85
CA LEU A 30 7.28 0.01 -4.61
C LEU A 30 6.25 -1.10 -4.73
N VAL A 31 6.68 -2.34 -4.47
CA VAL A 31 5.77 -3.48 -4.36
C VAL A 31 5.95 -4.11 -2.98
N PHE A 32 4.85 -4.27 -2.25
CA PHE A 32 4.85 -4.90 -0.94
C PHE A 32 3.62 -5.78 -0.75
N THR A 33 3.72 -6.74 0.16
CA THR A 33 2.63 -7.69 0.43
C THR A 33 2.68 -8.19 1.86
N ASP A 34 1.52 -8.61 2.37
CA ASP A 34 1.38 -9.45 3.55
C ASP A 34 1.29 -10.96 3.21
N GLY A 35 1.44 -11.32 1.93
CA GLY A 35 1.60 -12.69 1.42
C GLY A 35 2.74 -13.46 2.06
N TYR A 36 3.76 -12.75 2.54
CA TYR A 36 4.91 -13.30 3.23
C TYR A 36 5.31 -12.39 4.40
N SER A 37 5.77 -13.00 5.49
CA SER A 37 6.52 -12.31 6.54
C SER A 37 8.04 -12.39 6.28
N GLU A 38 8.83 -11.87 7.21
CA GLU A 38 10.28 -11.81 7.08
C GLU A 38 10.89 -13.20 6.82
N GLY A 39 11.95 -13.25 6.00
CA GLY A 39 12.56 -14.53 5.62
C GLY A 39 11.77 -15.35 4.61
N TRP A 40 10.78 -14.75 3.93
CA TRP A 40 9.94 -15.40 2.92
C TRP A 40 9.03 -16.50 3.47
N ALA A 41 8.63 -16.38 4.74
CA ALA A 41 7.65 -17.27 5.35
C ALA A 41 6.24 -16.93 4.81
N PRO A 42 5.52 -17.86 4.17
CA PRO A 42 4.19 -17.58 3.64
C PRO A 42 3.18 -17.27 4.75
N ALA A 43 2.28 -16.32 4.49
CA ALA A 43 1.15 -16.05 5.36
C ALA A 43 -0.02 -17.03 5.07
N ALA A 44 -0.74 -17.41 6.13
CA ALA A 44 -1.85 -18.36 6.00
C ALA A 44 -3.09 -17.75 5.31
N ASP A 45 -3.37 -16.47 5.56
CA ASP A 45 -4.49 -15.74 4.95
C ASP A 45 -4.06 -14.30 4.64
N PRO A 46 -3.40 -14.08 3.49
CA PRO A 46 -2.95 -12.75 3.10
C PRO A 46 -4.08 -11.92 2.53
N PHE A 47 -4.03 -10.62 2.82
CA PHE A 47 -5.01 -9.66 2.38
C PHE A 47 -4.72 -9.13 0.97
N MET A 48 -3.49 -8.66 0.71
CA MET A 48 -3.17 -8.04 -0.59
C MET A 48 -1.68 -7.97 -0.95
N THR A 49 -1.43 -7.74 -2.24
CA THR A 49 -0.19 -7.14 -2.74
C THR A 49 -0.49 -5.74 -3.26
N ALA A 50 0.23 -4.73 -2.77
CA ALA A 50 0.16 -3.38 -3.31
C ALA A 50 1.33 -3.12 -4.27
N ILE A 51 1.00 -2.51 -5.41
CA ILE A 51 1.95 -2.02 -6.40
C ILE A 51 1.73 -0.52 -6.49
N VAL A 52 2.76 0.26 -6.15
CA VAL A 52 2.74 1.71 -6.21
C VAL A 52 3.75 2.15 -7.24
N ASP A 53 3.25 2.73 -8.32
CA ASP A 53 4.03 3.27 -9.43
C ASP A 53 4.07 4.80 -9.36
N PHE A 54 5.24 5.34 -9.68
CA PHE A 54 5.51 6.78 -9.74
C PHE A 54 6.11 7.12 -11.10
N GLU A 55 5.51 8.10 -11.77
CA GLU A 55 5.99 8.61 -13.05
C GLU A 55 6.03 10.14 -13.02
N ASP A 56 6.92 10.75 -13.80
CA ASP A 56 6.94 12.20 -13.95
C ASP A 56 5.70 12.65 -14.74
N ASP A 57 4.96 13.63 -14.19
CA ASP A 57 3.86 14.25 -14.92
C ASP A 57 4.42 15.28 -15.93
N PRO A 58 4.05 15.23 -17.22
CA PRO A 58 4.50 16.19 -18.24
C PRO A 58 4.22 17.65 -17.89
N ASP A 59 3.15 17.93 -17.15
CA ASP A 59 2.78 19.28 -16.71
C ASP A 59 3.44 19.67 -15.36
N GLY A 60 4.28 18.77 -14.83
CA GLY A 60 4.99 18.91 -13.57
C GLY A 60 4.30 18.17 -12.42
N GLY A 61 5.09 17.53 -11.56
CA GLY A 61 4.59 16.73 -10.43
C GLY A 61 4.86 15.24 -10.61
N THR A 62 4.02 14.41 -10.02
CA THR A 62 4.18 12.95 -10.04
C THR A 62 2.84 12.28 -10.27
N ILE A 63 2.74 11.46 -11.31
CA ILE A 63 1.63 10.53 -11.49
C ILE A 63 1.82 9.39 -10.48
N TYR A 64 0.92 9.33 -9.50
CA TYR A 64 0.89 8.30 -8.47
C TYR A 64 -0.19 7.27 -8.82
N THR A 65 0.21 6.02 -9.09
CA THR A 65 -0.72 4.92 -9.38
C THR A 65 -0.60 3.84 -8.30
N ALA A 66 -1.68 3.61 -7.55
CA ALA A 66 -1.78 2.51 -6.61
C ALA A 66 -2.67 1.39 -7.15
N THR A 67 -2.12 0.18 -7.27
CA THR A 67 -2.84 -1.03 -7.65
C THR A 67 -2.82 -2.02 -6.49
N ALA A 68 -3.99 -2.37 -5.97
CA ALA A 68 -4.15 -3.46 -5.00
C ALA A 68 -4.53 -4.77 -5.74
N ARG A 69 -3.79 -5.85 -5.49
CA ARG A 69 -4.04 -7.19 -6.01
C ARG A 69 -4.48 -8.12 -4.88
N HIS A 70 -5.54 -8.88 -5.13
CA HIS A 70 -6.13 -9.83 -4.18
C HIS A 70 -6.10 -11.24 -4.74
N ARG A 71 -6.15 -12.24 -3.84
CA ARG A 71 -6.14 -13.67 -4.21
C ARG A 71 -7.40 -14.16 -4.91
N SER A 72 -8.50 -13.42 -4.79
CA SER A 72 -9.81 -13.81 -5.33
C SER A 72 -10.68 -12.57 -5.61
N PRO A 73 -11.67 -12.69 -6.51
CA PRO A 73 -12.67 -11.64 -6.72
C PRO A 73 -13.43 -11.27 -5.44
N GLU A 74 -13.72 -12.24 -4.58
CA GLU A 74 -14.43 -12.05 -3.32
C GLU A 74 -13.61 -11.22 -2.35
N ALA A 75 -12.32 -11.54 -2.16
CA ALA A 75 -11.42 -10.77 -1.30
C ALA A 75 -11.23 -9.33 -1.81
N ARG A 76 -11.17 -9.14 -3.13
CA ARG A 76 -11.14 -7.82 -3.77
C ARG A 76 -12.41 -7.03 -3.44
N GLN A 77 -13.58 -7.65 -3.58
CA GLN A 77 -14.86 -7.02 -3.25
C GLN A 77 -14.94 -6.65 -1.77
N THR A 78 -14.53 -7.55 -0.86
CA THR A 78 -14.49 -7.26 0.58
C THR A 78 -13.63 -6.04 0.90
N HIS A 79 -12.43 -5.92 0.29
CA HIS A 79 -11.60 -4.74 0.51
C HIS A 79 -12.23 -3.45 -0.01
N GLU A 80 -12.91 -3.52 -1.16
CA GLU A 80 -13.65 -2.38 -1.70
C GLU A 80 -14.81 -1.97 -0.78
N ASP A 81 -15.61 -2.93 -0.31
CA ASP A 81 -16.74 -2.71 0.61
C ASP A 81 -16.30 -2.13 1.96
N MET A 82 -15.06 -2.45 2.40
CA MET A 82 -14.42 -1.83 3.57
C MET A 82 -14.01 -0.37 3.36
N GLY A 83 -14.20 0.19 2.16
CA GLY A 83 -13.91 1.59 1.85
C GLY A 83 -12.51 1.84 1.29
N PHE A 84 -11.93 0.89 0.54
CA PHE A 84 -10.58 1.04 -0.01
C PHE A 84 -10.35 2.36 -0.75
N PHE A 85 -11.26 2.75 -1.66
CA PHE A 85 -11.06 3.97 -2.46
C PHE A 85 -11.09 5.24 -1.61
N ASP A 86 -12.00 5.32 -0.65
CA ASP A 86 -12.11 6.47 0.26
C ASP A 86 -10.89 6.54 1.19
N GLY A 87 -10.50 5.40 1.78
CA GLY A 87 -9.36 5.31 2.68
C GLY A 87 -8.03 5.59 1.95
N TRP A 88 -7.81 4.97 0.79
CA TRP A 88 -6.60 5.17 0.01
C TRP A 88 -6.52 6.59 -0.58
N GLY A 89 -7.66 7.12 -1.05
CA GLY A 89 -7.76 8.50 -1.51
C GLY A 89 -7.40 9.50 -0.41
N THR A 90 -7.91 9.27 0.81
CA THR A 90 -7.59 10.12 1.98
C THR A 90 -6.10 10.17 2.25
N VAL A 91 -5.41 9.02 2.31
CA VAL A 91 -3.96 9.00 2.58
C VAL A 91 -3.15 9.55 1.41
N ALA A 92 -3.62 9.42 0.16
CA ALA A 92 -2.99 10.04 -1.00
C ALA A 92 -3.08 11.58 -0.96
N THR A 93 -4.22 12.14 -0.59
CA THR A 93 -4.38 13.59 -0.36
C THR A 93 -3.47 14.08 0.77
N GLN A 94 -3.42 13.36 1.89
CA GLN A 94 -2.52 13.71 3.00
C GLN A 94 -1.04 13.67 2.60
N LEU A 95 -0.65 12.70 1.76
CA LEU A 95 0.72 12.61 1.22
C LEU A 95 1.04 13.82 0.34
N GLU A 96 0.10 14.23 -0.52
CA GLU A 96 0.24 15.43 -1.35
C GLU A 96 0.40 16.69 -0.49
N GLU A 97 -0.50 16.92 0.47
CA GLU A 97 -0.45 18.07 1.39
C GLU A 97 0.89 18.13 2.13
N TYR A 98 1.36 16.99 2.65
CA TYR A 98 2.65 16.91 3.31
C TYR A 98 3.81 17.22 2.34
N ALA A 99 3.80 16.66 1.12
CA ALA A 99 4.83 16.92 0.12
C ALA A 99 4.91 18.41 -0.27
N GLN A 100 3.77 19.10 -0.36
CA GLN A 100 3.73 20.55 -0.61
C GLN A 100 4.33 21.36 0.55
N SER A 101 4.27 20.86 1.79
CA SER A 101 4.85 21.51 2.97
C SER A 101 6.39 21.43 3.05
N LEU A 102 7.02 20.54 2.29
CA LEU A 102 8.48 20.35 2.27
C LEU A 102 9.23 21.36 1.39
N ARG A 103 8.53 22.35 0.82
CA ARG A 103 9.08 23.35 -0.09
C ARG A 103 9.82 24.48 0.63
#